data_AF-A0A6N9BUB6-F1
#
_entry.id   AF-A0A6N9BUB6-F1
#
_cell.length_a   1.000
_cell.length_b   1.000
_cell.length_c   1.000
_cell.angle_alpha   90.00
_cell.angle_beta   90.00
_cell.angle_gamma   90.00
#
_symmetry.space_group_name_H-M   'P 1'
#
loop_
_entity.id
_entity.type
_entity.pdbx_description
1 polymer ?
#
loop_
_entity_poly.entity_id
_entity_poly.type
_entity_poly.pdbx_seq_one_letter_code
_entity_poly.pdbx_strand_id
1 'polypeptide(L)'
;MGRPLRTIRGCGGITLIELMIAIAIIATVAAIALPAYRDYVETAAVGVLAAEIATMEPFQQDTRLRTGSYGIGTWDFATDDTSLTDATGWAPRNPDGATYVVLADEAGYRVTATDPAGRSVCRIMPARRPC
;
A
#
# COMPACT_ATOMS: atom_id res chain seq x y z
N MET A 1 -43.37 -0.97 57.06
CA MET A 1 -43.99 -0.40 55.84
C MET A 1 -42.95 -0.49 54.71
N GLY A 2 -42.81 -1.65 54.07
CA GLY A 2 -41.81 -1.89 53.02
C GLY A 2 -42.51 -2.08 51.68
N ARG A 3 -42.26 -1.18 50.72
CA ARG A 3 -42.79 -1.29 49.35
C ARG A 3 -41.90 -2.26 48.56
N PRO A 4 -42.41 -3.36 47.97
CA PRO A 4 -41.58 -4.23 47.16
C PRO A 4 -41.23 -3.55 45.83
N LEU A 5 -39.94 -3.54 45.49
CA LEU A 5 -39.43 -3.05 44.21
C LEU A 5 -39.87 -4.01 43.11
N ARG A 6 -40.57 -3.46 42.11
CA ARG A 6 -41.07 -4.19 40.95
C ARG A 6 -39.89 -4.44 40.01
N THR A 7 -39.33 -5.64 40.03
CA THR A 7 -38.31 -6.08 39.06
C THR A 7 -38.92 -6.09 37.66
N ILE A 8 -38.44 -5.20 36.78
CA ILE A 8 -38.77 -5.24 35.35
C ILE A 8 -38.08 -6.48 34.78
N ARG A 9 -38.82 -7.60 34.69
CA ARG A 9 -38.37 -8.76 33.91
C ARG A 9 -38.56 -8.46 32.44
N GLY A 10 -37.51 -7.99 31.80
CA GLY A 10 -37.36 -7.96 30.34
C GLY A 10 -36.26 -8.91 29.90
N CYS A 11 -36.47 -10.22 29.96
CA CYS A 11 -35.68 -11.12 29.12
C CYS A 11 -36.34 -11.10 27.72
N GLY A 12 -36.03 -10.05 26.96
CA GLY A 12 -36.43 -9.92 25.57
C GLY A 12 -35.50 -10.76 24.70
N GLY A 13 -36.04 -11.81 24.08
CA GLY A 13 -35.36 -12.48 22.97
C GLY A 13 -35.46 -11.62 21.71
N ILE A 14 -34.40 -11.59 20.90
CA ILE A 14 -34.41 -10.99 19.56
C ILE A 14 -35.47 -11.70 18.72
N THR A 15 -36.29 -10.94 17.99
CA THR A 15 -37.28 -11.52 17.07
C THR A 15 -36.66 -11.80 15.71
N LEU A 16 -37.17 -12.80 14.99
CA LEU A 16 -36.71 -13.09 13.62
C LEU A 16 -36.86 -11.89 12.69
N ILE A 17 -37.94 -11.11 12.85
CA ILE A 17 -38.18 -9.94 12.02
C ILE A 17 -37.19 -8.81 12.30
N GLU A 18 -36.78 -8.63 13.55
CA GLU A 18 -35.77 -7.65 13.95
C GLU A 18 -34.41 -7.99 13.33
N LEU A 19 -34.04 -9.27 13.33
CA LEU A 19 -32.83 -9.73 12.65
C LEU A 19 -32.90 -9.54 11.13
N MET A 20 -34.05 -9.84 10.50
CA MET A 20 -34.21 -9.67 9.06
C MET A 20 -34.07 -8.22 8.60
N ILE A 21 -34.64 -7.27 9.35
CA ILE A 21 -34.51 -5.85 9.04
C ILE A 21 -33.06 -5.38 9.24
N ALA A 22 -32.40 -5.81 10.33
CA ALA A 22 -31.01 -5.46 10.58
C ALA A 22 -30.08 -5.94 9.44
N ILE A 23 -30.26 -7.17 8.98
CA ILE A 23 -29.47 -7.73 7.87
C ILE A 23 -29.75 -6.98 6.57
N ALA A 24 -31.00 -6.59 6.29
CA ALA A 24 -31.34 -5.83 5.09
C ALA A 24 -30.62 -4.47 5.05
N ILE A 25 -30.51 -3.78 6.19
CA ILE A 25 -29.79 -2.50 6.29
C ILE A 25 -28.29 -2.73 6.10
N ILE A 26 -27.70 -3.71 6.78
CA ILE A 26 -26.26 -4.04 6.66
C ILE A 26 -25.92 -4.41 5.22
N ALA A 27 -26.74 -5.21 4.55
CA ALA A 27 -26.53 -5.60 3.15
C ALA A 27 -26.52 -4.39 2.22
N THR A 28 -27.43 -3.44 2.42
CA THR A 28 -27.51 -2.21 1.61
C THR A 28 -26.26 -1.34 1.80
N VAL A 29 -25.81 -1.15 3.05
CA VAL A 29 -24.59 -0.38 3.34
C VAL A 29 -23.35 -1.08 2.81
N ALA A 30 -23.22 -2.39 3.03
CA ALA A 30 -22.08 -3.19 2.61
C ALA A 30 -21.93 -3.21 1.08
N ALA A 31 -23.03 -3.22 0.33
CA ALA A 31 -23.00 -3.19 -1.13
C ALA A 31 -22.28 -1.95 -1.69
N ILE A 32 -22.38 -0.80 -1.00
CA ILE A 32 -21.71 0.45 -1.40
C ILE A 32 -20.33 0.58 -0.74
N ALA A 33 -20.24 0.23 0.54
CA ALA A 33 -19.02 0.42 1.33
C ALA A 33 -17.88 -0.51 0.93
N LEU A 34 -18.17 -1.78 0.59
CA LEU A 34 -17.14 -2.76 0.24
C LEU A 34 -16.34 -2.42 -1.03
N PRO A 35 -16.95 -2.09 -2.19
CA PRO A 35 -16.19 -1.70 -3.37
C PRO A 35 -15.38 -0.42 -3.11
N ALA A 36 -15.99 0.61 -2.51
CA ALA A 36 -15.29 1.86 -2.21
C ALA A 36 -14.08 1.66 -1.27
N TYR A 37 -14.20 0.79 -0.26
CA TYR A 37 -13.09 0.48 0.63
C TYR A 37 -11.97 -0.29 -0.08
N ARG A 38 -12.31 -1.24 -0.98
CA ARG A 38 -11.33 -1.98 -1.77
C ARG A 38 -10.52 -1.04 -2.67
N ASP A 39 -11.20 -0.16 -3.39
CA ASP A 39 -10.56 0.83 -4.28
C ASP A 39 -9.64 1.77 -3.50
N TYR A 40 -10.05 2.17 -2.29
CA TYR A 40 -9.22 2.99 -1.40
C TYR A 40 -7.93 2.26 -0.98
N VAL A 41 -8.05 1.00 -0.54
CA VAL A 41 -6.88 0.19 -0.14
C VAL A 41 -5.94 -0.05 -1.32
N GLU A 42 -6.49 -0.25 -2.51
CA GLU A 42 -5.71 -0.39 -3.74
C GLU A 42 -4.93 0.89 -4.08
N THR A 43 -5.61 2.02 -4.09
CA THR A 43 -4.98 3.32 -4.35
C THR A 43 -3.93 3.67 -3.29
N ALA A 44 -4.19 3.33 -2.02
CA ALA A 44 -3.24 3.52 -0.94
C ALA A 44 -1.96 2.69 -1.13
N ALA A 45 -2.08 1.43 -1.54
CA ALA A 45 -0.92 0.57 -1.80
C ALA A 45 -0.04 1.12 -2.94
N VAL A 46 -0.66 1.55 -4.04
CA VAL A 46 0.02 2.21 -5.16
C VAL A 46 0.69 3.51 -4.70
N GLY A 47 0.04 4.27 -3.81
CA GLY A 47 0.60 5.48 -3.20
C GLY A 47 1.86 5.22 -2.38
N VAL A 48 1.90 4.12 -1.62
CA VAL A 48 3.09 3.69 -0.85
C VAL A 48 4.25 3.39 -1.80
N LEU A 49 4.03 2.60 -2.86
CA LEU A 49 5.07 2.30 -3.86
C LEU A 49 5.63 3.59 -4.48
N ALA A 50 4.76 4.53 -4.86
CA ALA A 50 5.19 5.80 -5.43
C ALA A 50 6.00 6.66 -4.43
N ALA A 51 5.63 6.63 -3.16
CA ALA A 51 6.35 7.35 -2.10
C ALA A 51 7.75 6.76 -1.87
N GLU A 52 7.88 5.43 -1.85
CA GLU A 52 9.18 4.75 -1.72
C GLU A 52 10.11 5.09 -2.90
N ILE A 53 9.60 5.08 -4.14
CA ILE A 53 10.37 5.51 -5.32
C ILE A 53 10.91 6.94 -5.14
N ALA A 54 10.13 7.86 -4.57
CA ALA A 54 10.58 9.23 -4.34
C ALA A 54 11.74 9.33 -3.34
N THR A 55 11.86 8.38 -2.41
CA THR A 55 12.98 8.34 -1.45
C THR A 55 14.31 7.96 -2.11
N MET A 56 14.30 7.33 -3.29
CA MET A 56 15.51 6.94 -4.01
C MET A 56 16.27 8.12 -4.60
N GLU A 57 15.60 9.25 -4.85
CA GLU A 57 16.20 10.43 -5.49
C GLU A 57 17.52 10.88 -4.82
N PRO A 58 17.58 11.16 -3.51
CA PRO A 58 18.83 11.59 -2.87
C PRO A 58 19.97 10.57 -3.00
N PHE A 59 19.69 9.27 -2.91
CA PHE A 59 20.69 8.21 -3.04
C PHE A 59 21.23 8.09 -4.47
N GLN A 60 20.34 8.24 -5.45
CA GLN A 60 20.70 8.25 -6.86
C GLN A 60 21.51 9.49 -7.23
N GLN A 61 21.20 10.66 -6.65
CA GLN A 61 22.03 11.85 -6.83
C GLN A 61 23.41 11.69 -6.18
N ASP A 62 23.49 11.15 -4.96
CA ASP A 62 24.79 10.86 -4.32
C ASP A 62 25.64 9.91 -5.17
N THR A 63 25.03 8.82 -5.64
CA THR A 63 25.71 7.84 -6.51
C THR A 63 26.22 8.50 -7.77
N ARG A 64 25.40 9.33 -8.43
CA ARG A 64 25.81 10.09 -9.63
C ARG A 64 26.94 11.07 -9.35
N LEU A 65 26.97 11.72 -8.19
CA LEU A 65 28.06 12.61 -7.80
C LEU A 65 29.36 11.84 -7.53
N ARG A 66 29.28 10.62 -6.98
CA ARG A 66 30.44 9.79 -6.64
C ARG A 66 31.03 9.03 -7.82
N THR A 67 30.19 8.50 -8.70
CA THR A 67 30.61 7.58 -9.79
C THR A 67 30.41 8.15 -11.18
N GLY A 68 29.70 9.28 -11.31
CA GLY A 68 29.33 9.88 -12.59
C GLY A 68 28.10 9.24 -13.26
N SER A 69 27.54 8.17 -12.70
CA SER A 69 26.38 7.44 -13.24
C SER A 69 25.32 7.19 -12.17
N TYR A 70 24.07 7.03 -12.60
CA TYR A 70 23.02 6.51 -11.74
C TYR A 70 23.27 5.02 -11.43
N GLY A 71 22.86 4.60 -10.23
CA GLY A 71 22.94 3.20 -9.83
C GLY A 71 21.78 2.41 -10.41
N ILE A 72 22.13 1.34 -11.13
CA ILE A 72 21.20 0.42 -11.78
C ILE A 72 21.24 -0.89 -11.01
N GLY A 73 20.08 -1.51 -10.84
CA GLY A 73 19.98 -2.77 -10.11
C GLY A 73 18.55 -3.08 -9.74
N THR A 74 18.40 -4.21 -9.08
CA THR A 74 17.13 -4.68 -8.55
C THR A 74 17.24 -4.76 -7.04
N TRP A 75 16.17 -4.40 -6.36
CA TRP A 75 15.92 -4.82 -5.00
C TRP A 75 14.70 -5.73 -5.02
N ASP A 76 14.84 -6.98 -4.63
CA ASP A 76 13.73 -7.94 -4.62
C ASP A 76 13.67 -8.68 -3.29
N PHE A 77 12.56 -8.50 -2.57
CA PHE A 77 12.31 -9.22 -1.32
C PHE A 77 12.20 -10.74 -1.53
N ALA A 78 11.62 -11.20 -2.64
CA ALA A 78 11.32 -12.61 -2.85
C ALA A 78 12.58 -13.43 -3.17
N THR A 79 13.53 -12.84 -3.90
CA THR A 79 14.78 -13.50 -4.30
C THR A 79 15.99 -13.04 -3.48
N ASP A 80 15.81 -12.12 -2.53
CA ASP A 80 16.87 -11.46 -1.76
C ASP A 80 17.92 -10.79 -2.66
N ASP A 81 17.47 -10.20 -3.78
CA ASP A 81 18.35 -9.40 -4.64
C ASP A 81 18.56 -8.02 -3.99
N THR A 82 19.80 -7.69 -3.65
CA THR A 82 20.19 -6.39 -3.07
C THR A 82 21.13 -5.62 -3.97
N SER A 83 21.22 -5.95 -5.26
CA SER A 83 22.13 -5.30 -6.21
C SER A 83 21.90 -3.79 -6.31
N LEU A 84 20.65 -3.33 -6.16
CA LEU A 84 20.34 -1.90 -6.08
C LEU A 84 20.92 -1.25 -4.82
N THR A 85 20.86 -1.94 -3.68
CA THR A 85 21.46 -1.48 -2.42
C THR A 85 22.98 -1.38 -2.56
N ASP A 86 23.61 -2.37 -3.18
CA ASP A 86 25.06 -2.34 -3.40
C ASP A 86 25.46 -1.20 -4.34
N ALA A 87 24.63 -0.89 -5.34
CA ALA A 87 24.88 0.18 -6.30
C ALA A 87 24.65 1.58 -5.73
N THR A 88 23.69 1.76 -4.83
CA THR A 88 23.18 3.09 -4.42
C THR A 88 23.17 3.36 -2.92
N GLY A 89 23.33 2.33 -2.09
CA GLY A 89 23.08 2.38 -0.64
C GLY A 89 21.60 2.52 -0.26
N TRP A 90 20.68 2.53 -1.23
CA TRP A 90 19.25 2.62 -0.98
C TRP A 90 18.65 1.24 -0.68
N ALA A 91 17.72 1.19 0.27
CA ALA A 91 16.84 0.06 0.51
C ALA A 91 15.44 0.59 0.88
N PRO A 92 14.35 -0.15 0.57
CA PRO A 92 13.01 0.29 0.92
C PRO A 92 12.86 0.38 2.45
N ARG A 93 12.14 1.40 2.91
CA ARG A 93 11.89 1.55 4.36
C ARG A 93 11.04 0.42 4.90
N ASN A 94 10.07 -0.03 4.09
CA ASN A 94 9.20 -1.14 4.43
C ASN A 94 9.28 -2.22 3.34
N PRO A 95 9.95 -3.36 3.60
CA PRO A 95 10.27 -4.31 2.56
C PRO A 95 9.07 -5.10 2.01
N ASP A 96 7.94 -5.19 2.73
CA ASP A 96 6.58 -5.67 2.36
C ASP A 96 6.39 -6.64 1.17
N GLY A 97 7.39 -7.45 0.82
CA GLY A 97 7.39 -8.28 -0.39
C GLY A 97 7.51 -7.52 -1.72
N ALA A 98 7.80 -6.22 -1.72
CA ALA A 98 7.87 -5.45 -2.96
C ALA A 98 9.19 -5.67 -3.73
N THR A 99 9.16 -5.51 -5.04
CA THR A 99 10.32 -5.55 -5.92
C THR A 99 10.51 -4.18 -6.56
N TYR A 100 11.74 -3.65 -6.54
CA TYR A 100 12.11 -2.37 -7.13
C TYR A 100 13.19 -2.59 -8.19
N VAL A 101 12.90 -2.28 -9.43
CA VAL A 101 13.84 -2.41 -10.55
C VAL A 101 14.20 -1.02 -11.04
N VAL A 102 15.49 -0.70 -11.04
CA VAL A 102 16.03 0.56 -11.58
C VAL A 102 16.79 0.26 -12.86
N LEU A 103 16.40 0.91 -13.95
CA LEU A 103 17.00 0.78 -15.28
C LEU A 103 17.50 2.13 -15.77
N ALA A 104 18.54 2.13 -16.59
CA ALA A 104 19.01 3.35 -17.25
C ALA A 104 17.96 3.87 -18.24
N ASP A 105 17.83 5.19 -18.34
CA ASP A 105 16.95 5.88 -19.28
C ASP A 105 17.71 7.04 -19.92
N GLU A 106 17.34 7.46 -21.13
CA GLU A 106 18.10 8.44 -21.93
C GLU A 106 18.38 9.76 -21.18
N ALA A 107 17.46 10.18 -20.32
CA ALA A 107 17.55 11.42 -19.55
C ALA A 107 17.75 11.20 -18.03
N GLY A 108 17.96 9.96 -17.59
CA GLY A 108 18.11 9.63 -16.17
C GLY A 108 17.98 8.14 -15.88
N TYR A 109 17.01 7.79 -15.03
CA TYR A 109 16.74 6.41 -14.66
C TYR A 109 15.25 6.16 -14.52
N ARG A 110 14.81 4.95 -14.87
CA ARG A 110 13.46 4.46 -14.67
C ARG A 110 13.42 3.59 -13.44
N VAL A 111 12.43 3.81 -12.58
CA VAL A 111 12.14 2.94 -11.45
C VAL A 111 10.79 2.29 -11.64
N THR A 112 10.74 0.96 -11.50
CA THR A 112 9.50 0.19 -11.46
C THR A 112 9.41 -0.49 -10.10
N ALA A 113 8.39 -0.14 -9.31
CA ALA A 113 8.07 -0.81 -8.06
C ALA A 113 6.87 -1.73 -8.29
N THR A 114 6.94 -2.97 -7.82
CA THR A 114 5.88 -3.98 -7.95
C THR A 114 5.64 -4.59 -6.59
N ASP A 115 4.39 -4.70 -6.16
CA ASP A 115 4.05 -5.35 -4.89
C ASP A 115 3.72 -6.85 -5.06
N PRO A 116 3.57 -7.61 -3.96
CA PRO A 116 3.20 -9.03 -4.02
C PRO A 116 1.84 -9.31 -4.68
N ALA A 117 0.95 -8.33 -4.72
CA ALA A 117 -0.36 -8.44 -5.36
C ALA A 117 -0.28 -8.19 -6.88
N GLY A 118 0.91 -7.89 -7.42
CA GLY A 118 1.15 -7.63 -8.84
C GLY A 118 0.84 -6.19 -9.27
N ARG A 119 0.52 -5.29 -8.33
CA ARG A 119 0.31 -3.87 -8.63
C ARG A 119 1.67 -3.22 -8.81
N SER A 120 1.80 -2.39 -9.84
CA SER A 120 3.08 -1.73 -10.14
C SER A 120 2.95 -0.23 -10.37
N VAL A 121 4.00 0.50 -10.01
CA VAL A 121 4.17 1.92 -10.26
C VAL A 121 5.49 2.13 -10.98
N CYS A 122 5.43 2.85 -12.08
CA CYS A 122 6.61 3.23 -12.84
C CYS A 122 6.81 4.74 -12.85
N ARG A 123 8.05 5.18 -12.65
CA ARG A 123 8.46 6.59 -12.76
C ARG A 123 9.78 6.72 -13.49
N ILE A 124 9.88 7.74 -14.34
CA ILE A 124 11.14 8.18 -14.95
C ILE A 124 11.65 9.39 -14.16
N MET A 125 12.82 9.24 -13.56
CA MET A 125 13.49 10.24 -12.74
C MET A 125 14.68 10.84 -13.49
N PRO A 126 15.01 12.13 -13.28
CA PRO A 126 14.44 13.05 -12.29
C PRO A 126 13.16 13.79 -12.76
N ALA A 127 12.66 13.51 -13.96
CA ALA A 127 11.48 14.20 -14.52
C ALA A 127 10.15 13.86 -13.81
N ARG A 128 10.13 12.91 -12.86
CA ARG A 128 8.97 12.42 -12.09
C ARG A 128 7.74 12.09 -12.93
N ARG A 129 7.94 11.76 -14.21
CA ARG A 129 6.85 11.41 -15.13
C ARG A 129 6.53 9.92 -15.00
N PRO A 130 5.26 9.52 -15.17
CA PRO A 130 4.95 8.10 -15.39
C PRO A 130 5.74 7.60 -16.61
N CYS A 131 6.21 6.36 -16.52
CA CYS A 131 6.24 5.53 -17.71
C CYS A 131 4.84 4.92 -17.89
#